data_AF-A0A497NX75-F1
#
_entry.id   AF-A0A497NX75-F1
#
_cell.length_a   1.000
_cell.length_b   1.000
_cell.length_c   1.000
_cell.angle_alpha   90.00
_cell.angle_beta   90.00
_cell.angle_gamma   90.00
#
_symmetry.space_group_name_H-M   'P 1'
#
loop_
_entity.id
_entity.type
_entity.pdbx_description
1 polymer ?
#
loop_
_entity_poly.entity_id
_entity_poly.type
_entity_poly.pdbx_seq_one_letter_code
_entity_poly.pdbx_strand_id
1 'polypeptide(L)'
;HEITGISIRLLKTWQSMAVLQRVEGITPQFSEALVKIGITDLKKLVDTNPEQISDKIIELHKQRIIPNTATSEEIKGWQDQASEILFEDRLSKTPDEVRVVWEAMTCRGMRYCYEGADHPCHWFFQYGPFHAYDLVAEERWPPVEIGETDSIYVGKRYLIPELLSGCRKAPIMSVGLNPNLRAVTQPRRIYPYFDDVQQYARHFRYRTTFKHSIEKEYYDEHITNGTAEFEENQFIPLVKEYVSMYKEYDKILKALQEKMNITDSKLSLGEDVSYYNFVACHSPRWDMDKETEKGIIDECYIKRQFFLKQFTQSMPKIIILFGKPVMRSFVANFYGSFNENNIPDPKETYREILSKNNYTMKIGGERIRVIFSPHPTGAPYWYRELDAQNKIVDALYEEYKNGNLIYDEDIKHFKRTKGNCKFCDNDIYFIGTCKYKGYFEKEDTRPITEISEERKILVDELVSYVQ
;
A
#
# COMPACT_ATOMS: atom_id res chain seq x y z
N HIS A 1 22.98 10.67 36.06
CA HIS A 1 23.01 12.08 36.50
C HIS A 1 23.37 12.16 37.98
N GLU A 2 22.70 11.40 38.85
CA GLU A 2 23.06 11.29 40.29
C GLU A 2 24.49 10.76 40.53
N ILE A 3 24.94 9.79 39.73
CA ILE A 3 26.31 9.24 39.82
C ILE A 3 27.37 10.22 39.25
N THR A 4 26.99 11.07 38.29
CA THR A 4 27.92 11.93 37.53
C THR A 4 27.93 13.39 37.99
N GLY A 5 27.03 13.79 38.90
CA GLY A 5 26.88 15.19 39.35
C GLY A 5 26.35 16.16 38.28
N ILE A 6 25.96 15.67 37.09
CA ILE A 6 25.49 16.51 35.99
C ILE A 6 24.03 16.90 36.23
N SER A 7 23.73 18.19 36.17
CA SER A 7 22.35 18.68 36.36
C SER A 7 21.41 18.24 35.23
N ILE A 8 20.16 17.94 35.57
CA ILE A 8 19.10 17.61 34.58
C ILE A 8 18.91 18.75 33.58
N ARG A 9 19.06 20.00 34.04
CA ARG A 9 18.96 21.18 33.16
C ARG A 9 20.03 21.15 32.07
N LEU A 10 21.28 20.85 32.44
CA LEU A 10 22.38 20.75 31.49
C LEU A 10 22.19 19.61 30.49
N LEU A 11 21.70 18.45 30.95
CA LEU A 11 21.35 17.33 30.07
C LEU A 11 20.26 17.70 29.06
N LYS A 12 19.20 18.41 29.48
CA LYS A 12 18.15 18.90 28.58
C LYS A 12 18.70 19.89 27.54
N THR A 13 19.60 20.79 27.94
CA THR A 13 20.28 21.69 27.01
C THR A 13 21.08 20.93 25.97
N TRP A 14 21.89 19.94 26.38
CA TRP A 14 22.66 19.11 25.44
C TRP A 14 21.77 18.28 24.52
N GLN A 15 20.67 17.73 25.04
CA GLN A 15 19.69 17.02 24.23
C GLN A 15 19.08 17.94 23.16
N SER A 16 18.66 19.15 23.53
CA SER A 16 18.13 20.14 22.59
C SER A 16 19.15 20.54 21.53
N MET A 17 20.41 20.78 21.92
CA MET A 17 21.48 21.10 20.97
C MET A 17 21.72 19.94 20.00
N ALA A 18 21.79 18.71 20.49
CA ALA A 18 21.97 17.52 19.65
C ALA A 18 20.82 17.32 18.65
N VAL A 19 19.58 17.61 19.06
CA VAL A 19 18.41 17.56 18.16
C VAL A 19 18.53 18.60 17.04
N LEU A 20 18.94 19.83 17.37
CA LEU A 20 19.07 20.91 16.38
C LEU A 20 20.25 20.69 15.42
N GLN A 21 21.36 20.12 15.89
CA GLN A 21 22.54 19.83 15.07
C GLN A 21 22.32 18.73 14.01
N ARG A 22 21.13 18.11 13.95
CA ARG A 22 20.74 17.23 12.85
C ARG A 22 20.54 17.98 11.53
N VAL A 23 20.28 19.29 11.61
CA VAL A 23 20.13 20.19 10.47
C VAL A 23 21.52 20.64 10.02
N GLU A 24 21.81 20.46 8.74
CA GLU A 24 23.06 20.89 8.13
C GLU A 24 23.20 22.43 8.23
N GLY A 25 24.41 22.89 8.57
CA GLY A 25 24.67 24.30 8.84
C GLY A 25 24.37 24.74 10.28
N ILE A 26 23.59 23.99 11.07
CA ILE A 26 23.47 24.24 12.52
C ILE A 26 24.68 23.64 13.25
N THR A 27 25.76 24.41 13.30
CA THR A 27 26.96 24.06 14.07
C THR A 27 26.73 24.18 15.59
N PRO A 28 27.65 23.69 16.44
CA PRO A 28 27.49 23.78 17.90
C PRO A 28 27.17 25.18 18.41
N GLN A 29 27.80 26.23 17.86
CA GLN A 29 27.57 27.63 18.24
C GLN A 29 26.11 28.07 17.97
N PHE A 30 25.53 27.65 16.85
CA PHE A 30 24.18 28.03 16.46
C PHE A 30 23.15 27.21 17.23
N SER A 31 23.42 25.92 17.48
CA SER A 31 22.57 25.11 18.36
C SER A 31 22.52 25.68 19.78
N GLU A 32 23.64 26.19 20.30
CA GLU A 32 23.68 26.86 21.60
C GLU A 32 22.89 28.18 21.58
N ALA A 33 23.09 29.00 20.54
CA ALA A 33 22.36 30.25 20.36
C ALA A 33 20.83 30.02 20.31
N LEU A 34 20.38 29.06 19.52
CA LEU A 34 18.98 28.66 19.37
C LEU A 34 18.38 28.25 20.70
N VAL A 35 19.07 27.40 21.47
CA VAL A 35 18.59 26.99 22.81
C VAL A 35 18.52 28.18 23.77
N LYS A 36 19.50 29.10 23.74
CA LYS A 36 19.47 30.32 24.58
C LYS A 36 18.28 31.23 24.25
N ILE A 37 17.85 31.29 22.99
CA ILE A 37 16.70 32.10 22.57
C ILE A 37 15.35 31.37 22.68
N GLY A 38 15.34 30.15 23.25
CA GLY A 38 14.14 29.38 23.57
C GLY A 38 13.73 28.33 22.54
N ILE A 39 14.51 28.16 21.47
CA ILE A 39 14.31 27.13 20.43
C ILE A 39 15.01 25.86 20.89
N THR A 40 14.22 24.90 21.37
CA THR A 40 14.72 23.69 22.06
C THR A 40 14.59 22.41 21.24
N ASP A 41 13.96 22.49 20.08
CA ASP A 41 13.64 21.35 19.21
C ASP A 41 13.36 21.87 17.78
N LEU A 42 13.30 20.93 16.83
CA LEU A 42 13.06 21.24 15.41
C LEU A 42 11.68 21.86 15.18
N LYS A 43 10.65 21.49 15.96
CA LYS A 43 9.30 22.01 15.76
C LYS A 43 9.25 23.50 16.07
N LYS A 44 9.81 23.91 17.22
CA LYS A 44 9.95 25.33 17.56
C LYS A 44 10.80 26.08 16.55
N LEU A 45 11.83 25.45 15.98
CA LEU A 45 12.64 26.07 14.94
C LEU A 45 11.77 26.38 13.70
N VAL A 46 10.98 25.42 13.23
CA VAL A 46 10.06 25.57 12.09
C VAL A 46 8.95 26.58 12.38
N ASP A 47 8.37 26.56 13.58
CA ASP A 47 7.20 27.38 13.93
C ASP A 47 7.56 28.85 14.25
N THR A 48 8.85 29.20 14.35
CA THR A 48 9.30 30.57 14.73
C THR A 48 9.64 31.39 13.49
N ASN A 49 9.31 32.69 13.48
CA ASN A 49 9.65 33.56 12.35
C ASN A 49 11.19 33.67 12.17
N PRO A 50 11.74 33.47 10.95
CA PRO A 50 13.19 33.43 10.71
C PRO A 50 13.89 34.79 10.95
N GLU A 51 13.22 35.92 10.73
CA GLU A 51 13.75 37.25 11.02
C GLU A 51 13.94 37.43 12.53
N GLN A 52 12.96 36.99 13.33
CA GLN A 52 13.06 37.04 14.79
C GLN A 52 14.20 36.18 15.33
N ILE A 53 14.49 35.05 14.69
CA ILE A 53 15.63 34.20 15.04
C ILE A 53 16.93 34.94 14.69
N SER A 54 17.02 35.50 13.48
CA SER A 54 18.20 36.22 13.00
C SER A 54 18.53 37.40 13.90
N ASP A 55 17.54 38.23 14.24
CA ASP A 55 17.70 39.39 15.11
C ASP A 55 18.26 39.01 16.49
N LYS A 56 17.72 37.94 17.10
CA LYS A 56 18.19 37.44 18.40
C LYS A 56 19.60 36.83 18.32
N ILE A 57 19.93 36.14 17.24
CA ILE A 57 21.30 35.63 17.00
C ILE A 57 22.28 36.80 16.84
N ILE A 58 21.91 37.85 16.13
CA ILE A 58 22.71 39.08 15.98
C ILE A 58 22.90 39.75 17.35
N GLU A 59 21.87 39.79 18.19
CA GLU A 59 21.99 40.31 19.55
C GLU A 59 22.99 39.52 20.40
N LEU A 60 22.92 38.18 20.37
CA LEU A 60 23.88 37.31 21.06
C LEU A 60 25.32 37.52 20.55
N HIS A 61 25.50 37.73 19.25
CA HIS A 61 26.80 38.04 18.67
C HIS A 61 27.33 39.40 19.13
N LYS A 62 26.48 40.44 19.16
CA LYS A 62 26.84 41.77 19.71
C LYS A 62 27.27 41.69 21.18
N GLN A 63 26.65 40.79 21.95
CA GLN A 63 27.01 40.49 23.33
C GLN A 63 28.24 39.58 23.46
N ARG A 64 28.87 39.18 22.34
CA ARG A 64 30.03 38.26 22.26
C ARG A 64 29.76 36.88 22.89
N ILE A 65 28.50 36.46 22.93
CA ILE A 65 28.10 35.14 23.43
C ILE A 65 28.40 34.06 22.38
N ILE A 66 28.30 34.42 21.09
CA ILE A 66 28.62 33.56 19.96
C ILE A 66 29.53 34.28 18.96
N PRO A 67 30.40 33.55 18.24
CA PRO A 67 31.38 34.17 17.36
C PRO A 67 30.84 34.57 15.99
N ASN A 68 29.71 34.00 15.54
CA ASN A 68 29.16 34.22 14.19
C ASN A 68 27.65 34.48 14.24
N THR A 69 27.14 35.16 13.21
CA THR A 69 25.70 35.42 12.99
C THR A 69 25.12 34.48 11.92
N ALA A 70 23.79 34.43 11.82
CA ALA A 70 23.08 33.77 10.73
C ALA A 70 22.00 34.71 10.18
N THR A 71 21.94 34.80 8.86
CA THR A 71 20.96 35.59 8.11
C THR A 71 19.59 34.93 8.13
N SER A 72 18.53 35.69 7.87
CA SER A 72 17.19 35.12 7.75
C SER A 72 17.09 34.08 6.63
N GLU A 73 17.91 34.16 5.58
CA GLU A 73 17.92 33.20 4.48
C GLU A 73 18.56 31.87 4.89
N GLU A 74 19.71 31.90 5.58
CA GLU A 74 20.32 30.71 6.16
C GLU A 74 19.36 30.02 7.14
N ILE A 75 18.66 30.80 7.97
CA ILE A 75 17.67 30.27 8.92
C ILE A 75 16.48 29.64 8.19
N LYS A 76 16.00 30.21 7.08
CA LYS A 76 14.96 29.58 6.26
C LYS A 76 15.43 28.23 5.72
N GLY A 77 16.67 28.14 5.23
CA GLY A 77 17.26 26.87 4.81
C GLY A 77 17.29 25.84 5.94
N TRP A 78 17.63 26.26 7.16
CA TRP A 78 17.55 25.39 8.34
C TRP A 78 16.11 24.95 8.67
N GLN A 79 15.13 25.83 8.50
CA GLN A 79 13.72 25.53 8.74
C GLN A 79 13.16 24.54 7.72
N ASP A 80 13.51 24.70 6.44
CA ASP A 80 13.09 23.79 5.37
C ASP A 80 13.64 22.38 5.65
N GLN A 81 14.94 22.26 5.93
CA GLN A 81 15.54 20.97 6.27
C GLN A 81 15.01 20.40 7.61
N ALA A 82 14.77 21.24 8.62
CA ALA A 82 14.14 20.81 9.87
C ALA A 82 12.73 20.26 9.65
N SER A 83 11.97 20.86 8.73
CA SER A 83 10.64 20.40 8.33
C SER A 83 10.71 19.02 7.67
N GLU A 84 11.68 18.81 6.78
CA GLU A 84 11.95 17.51 6.16
C GLU A 84 12.31 16.45 7.21
N ILE A 85 13.23 16.76 8.13
CA ILE A 85 13.64 15.85 9.21
C ILE A 85 12.45 15.51 10.13
N LEU A 86 11.61 16.50 10.48
CA LEU A 86 10.41 16.27 11.28
C LEU A 86 9.39 15.38 10.56
N PHE A 87 9.28 15.54 9.25
CA PHE A 87 8.43 14.71 8.42
C PHE A 87 8.96 13.27 8.37
N GLU A 88 10.25 13.07 8.18
CA GLU A 88 10.91 11.75 8.20
C GLU A 88 10.80 11.07 9.58
N ASP A 89 11.01 11.81 10.67
CA ASP A 89 10.83 11.33 12.04
C ASP A 89 9.39 10.90 12.30
N ARG A 90 8.41 11.65 11.77
CA ARG A 90 7.00 11.28 11.87
C ARG A 90 6.71 10.03 11.06
N LEU A 91 7.19 9.96 9.82
CA LEU A 91 7.01 8.80 8.94
C LEU A 91 7.66 7.53 9.51
N SER A 92 8.85 7.63 10.09
CA SER A 92 9.54 6.47 10.69
C SER A 92 8.84 5.92 11.93
N LYS A 93 8.11 6.77 12.66
CA LYS A 93 7.24 6.39 13.79
C LYS A 93 5.82 6.01 13.36
N THR A 94 5.49 6.23 12.10
CA THR A 94 4.18 5.91 11.54
C THR A 94 4.07 4.40 11.31
N PRO A 95 2.97 3.75 11.73
CA PRO A 95 2.74 2.33 11.45
C PRO A 95 2.82 2.02 9.94
N ASP A 96 3.31 0.83 9.60
CA ASP A 96 3.54 0.45 8.20
C ASP A 96 2.28 0.56 7.33
N GLU A 97 1.10 0.26 7.88
CA GLU A 97 -0.17 0.41 7.16
C GLU A 97 -0.48 1.85 6.75
N VAL A 98 0.04 2.84 7.47
CA VAL A 98 -0.17 4.26 7.18
C VAL A 98 0.98 4.76 6.31
N ARG A 99 2.23 4.40 6.65
CA ARG A 99 3.43 4.82 5.90
C ARG A 99 3.39 4.38 4.44
N VAL A 100 3.02 3.12 4.18
CA VAL A 100 2.98 2.56 2.81
C VAL A 100 2.00 3.30 1.91
N VAL A 101 0.95 3.92 2.47
CA VAL A 101 -0.01 4.72 1.70
C VAL A 101 0.68 5.92 1.07
N TRP A 102 1.44 6.65 1.87
CA TRP A 102 2.21 7.77 1.39
C TRP A 102 3.26 7.32 0.37
N GLU A 103 4.07 6.32 0.73
CA GLU A 103 5.15 5.83 -0.14
C GLU A 103 4.65 5.32 -1.50
N ALA A 104 3.51 4.63 -1.54
CA ALA A 104 2.92 4.12 -2.78
C ALA A 104 2.32 5.25 -3.63
N MET A 105 1.54 6.17 -3.02
CA MET A 105 0.95 7.31 -3.71
C MET A 105 2.02 8.22 -4.33
N THR A 106 3.13 8.42 -3.60
CA THR A 106 4.25 9.26 -4.03
C THR A 106 5.39 8.46 -4.65
N CYS A 107 5.14 7.23 -5.11
CA CYS A 107 6.19 6.37 -5.63
C CYS A 107 6.96 7.06 -6.76
N ARG A 108 8.24 7.36 -6.48
CA ARG A 108 9.12 8.14 -7.36
C ARG A 108 9.50 7.39 -8.64
N GLY A 109 9.56 6.05 -8.59
CA GLY A 109 9.79 5.23 -9.78
C GLY A 109 8.69 5.33 -10.84
N MET A 110 7.52 5.87 -10.47
CA MET A 110 6.43 6.22 -11.38
C MET A 110 6.33 7.73 -11.65
N ARG A 111 7.38 8.52 -11.41
CA ARG A 111 7.40 9.97 -11.65
C ARG A 111 8.67 10.36 -12.40
N TYR A 112 8.48 10.73 -13.68
CA TYR A 112 9.53 11.15 -14.62
C TYR A 112 10.49 12.21 -14.07
N CYS A 113 10.02 13.05 -13.14
CA CYS A 113 10.78 14.17 -12.60
C CYS A 113 11.80 13.81 -11.51
N TYR A 114 11.79 12.60 -10.95
CA TYR A 114 12.65 12.27 -9.80
C TYR A 114 13.78 11.28 -10.12
N GLU A 115 13.49 10.20 -10.85
CA GLU A 115 14.43 9.06 -10.99
C GLU A 115 14.96 8.87 -12.43
N GLY A 116 14.59 9.76 -13.36
CA GLY A 116 15.13 9.80 -14.73
C GLY A 116 14.55 8.73 -15.67
N ALA A 117 14.85 8.86 -16.97
CA ALA A 117 14.28 8.03 -18.04
C ALA A 117 14.61 6.51 -17.95
N ASP A 118 15.70 6.16 -17.28
CA ASP A 118 16.30 4.81 -17.27
C ASP A 118 15.77 3.90 -16.14
N HIS A 119 14.83 4.37 -15.32
CA HIS A 119 14.30 3.59 -14.22
C HIS A 119 13.39 2.44 -14.71
N PRO A 120 13.52 1.18 -14.24
CA PRO A 120 12.78 0.03 -14.80
C PRO A 120 11.25 0.20 -14.84
N CYS A 121 10.67 0.86 -13.83
CA CYS A 121 9.23 1.12 -13.79
C CYS A 121 8.72 2.09 -14.89
N HIS A 122 9.61 2.76 -15.61
CA HIS A 122 9.23 3.57 -16.78
C HIS A 122 8.56 2.78 -17.89
N TRP A 123 8.74 1.46 -17.93
CA TRP A 123 7.98 0.59 -18.82
C TRP A 123 6.48 0.91 -18.82
N PHE A 124 5.87 1.22 -17.67
CA PHE A 124 4.43 1.45 -17.58
C PHE A 124 3.97 2.80 -18.17
N PHE A 125 4.87 3.78 -18.37
CA PHE A 125 4.52 5.09 -18.91
C PHE A 125 4.14 5.06 -20.38
N GLN A 126 4.59 4.06 -21.14
CA GLN A 126 4.31 3.97 -22.57
C GLN A 126 2.82 3.77 -22.90
N TYR A 127 2.00 3.39 -21.90
CA TYR A 127 0.60 3.05 -22.12
C TYR A 127 -0.37 4.21 -21.85
N GLY A 128 0.05 5.23 -21.12
CA GLY A 128 -0.79 6.37 -20.74
C GLY A 128 -0.35 7.68 -21.39
N PRO A 129 -0.97 8.82 -21.01
CA PRO A 129 -1.94 8.98 -19.91
C PRO A 129 -3.36 8.48 -20.26
N PHE A 130 -4.21 8.29 -19.25
CA PHE A 130 -5.59 7.82 -19.40
C PHE A 130 -6.60 8.82 -18.86
N HIS A 131 -7.84 8.79 -19.34
CA HIS A 131 -8.93 9.60 -18.78
C HIS A 131 -9.04 9.39 -17.26
N ALA A 132 -9.21 10.48 -16.53
CA ALA A 132 -9.36 10.46 -15.08
C ALA A 132 -10.56 11.29 -14.61
N TYR A 133 -11.13 10.90 -13.47
CA TYR A 133 -12.23 11.60 -12.80
C TYR A 133 -11.90 11.94 -11.35
N ASP A 134 -12.52 13.00 -10.85
CA ASP A 134 -12.50 13.37 -9.44
C ASP A 134 -13.37 12.42 -8.60
N LEU A 135 -12.74 11.70 -7.66
CA LEU A 135 -13.43 10.77 -6.78
C LEU A 135 -14.40 11.46 -5.81
N VAL A 136 -14.15 12.72 -5.43
CA VAL A 136 -15.01 13.46 -4.48
C VAL A 136 -16.41 13.64 -5.04
N ALA A 137 -16.54 13.77 -6.36
CA ALA A 137 -17.83 13.81 -7.03
C ALA A 137 -18.63 12.53 -6.77
N GLU A 138 -18.01 11.35 -6.87
CA GLU A 138 -18.67 10.06 -6.62
C GLU A 138 -19.22 9.94 -5.18
N GLU A 139 -18.51 10.49 -4.20
CA GLU A 139 -18.92 10.42 -2.78
C GLU A 139 -20.14 11.28 -2.44
N ARG A 140 -20.46 12.27 -3.29
CA ARG A 140 -21.60 13.17 -3.07
C ARG A 140 -22.93 12.62 -3.56
N TRP A 141 -22.90 11.62 -4.43
CA TRP A 141 -24.10 11.04 -5.01
C TRP A 141 -24.51 9.76 -4.27
N PRO A 142 -25.82 9.45 -4.19
CA PRO A 142 -26.26 8.18 -3.64
C PRO A 142 -25.62 7.03 -4.44
N PRO A 143 -25.18 5.95 -3.78
CA PRO A 143 -24.50 4.86 -4.45
C PRO A 143 -25.46 4.18 -5.44
N VAL A 144 -25.17 4.33 -6.74
CA VAL A 144 -25.75 3.49 -7.78
C VAL A 144 -24.93 2.21 -7.85
N GLU A 145 -25.57 1.04 -7.67
CA GLU A 145 -24.88 -0.26 -7.72
C GLU A 145 -24.38 -0.57 -9.14
N ILE A 146 -25.25 -0.50 -10.16
CA ILE A 146 -24.92 -0.69 -11.57
C ILE A 146 -25.69 0.35 -12.38
N GLY A 147 -25.05 0.90 -13.42
CA GLY A 147 -25.70 1.81 -14.35
C GLY A 147 -24.95 3.13 -14.50
N GLU A 148 -25.71 4.16 -14.84
CA GLU A 148 -25.21 5.51 -15.10
C GLU A 148 -24.98 6.28 -13.80
N THR A 149 -23.88 7.03 -13.76
CA THR A 149 -23.55 8.00 -12.71
C THR A 149 -22.81 9.16 -13.35
N ASP A 150 -22.80 10.32 -12.73
CA ASP A 150 -21.97 11.44 -13.19
C ASP A 150 -20.73 11.59 -12.33
N SER A 151 -19.65 12.08 -12.94
CA SER A 151 -18.45 12.52 -12.24
C SER A 151 -17.82 13.72 -12.93
N ILE A 152 -16.87 14.38 -12.26
CA ILE A 152 -16.13 15.50 -12.83
C ILE A 152 -14.88 14.96 -13.54
N TYR A 153 -14.70 15.32 -14.81
CA TYR A 153 -13.51 14.98 -15.59
C TYR A 153 -12.32 15.85 -15.18
N VAL A 154 -11.15 15.23 -14.96
CA VAL A 154 -9.94 15.95 -14.51
C VAL A 154 -8.77 15.77 -15.48
N GLY A 155 -9.06 15.52 -16.76
CA GLY A 155 -8.04 15.37 -17.78
C GLY A 155 -7.49 13.96 -17.90
N LYS A 156 -6.48 13.80 -18.77
CA LYS A 156 -5.71 12.56 -18.89
C LYS A 156 -4.57 12.56 -17.86
N ARG A 157 -4.44 11.49 -17.07
CA ARG A 157 -3.43 11.33 -16.00
C ARG A 157 -2.77 9.95 -16.07
N TYR A 158 -1.54 9.86 -15.60
CA TYR A 158 -0.92 8.56 -15.33
C TYR A 158 -1.51 7.96 -14.06
N LEU A 159 -1.68 6.64 -14.05
CA LEU A 159 -2.20 5.96 -12.87
C LEU A 159 -1.14 5.89 -11.79
N ILE A 160 -1.54 6.24 -10.58
CA ILE A 160 -0.73 6.01 -9.40
C ILE A 160 -0.79 4.52 -9.00
N PRO A 161 0.24 3.99 -8.33
CA PRO A 161 0.26 2.60 -7.90
C PRO A 161 -0.96 2.19 -7.07
N GLU A 162 -1.36 0.93 -7.11
CA GLU A 162 -2.43 0.40 -6.27
C GLU A 162 -1.94 0.02 -4.87
N LEU A 163 -2.79 0.20 -3.86
CA LEU A 163 -2.63 -0.38 -2.51
C LEU A 163 -3.47 -1.65 -2.33
N LEU A 164 -3.22 -2.35 -1.22
CA LEU A 164 -4.10 -3.41 -0.73
C LEU A 164 -5.52 -2.84 -0.67
N SER A 165 -6.46 -3.58 -1.23
CA SER A 165 -7.86 -3.17 -1.30
C SER A 165 -8.64 -3.90 -0.20
N GLY A 166 -9.40 -3.15 0.59
CA GLY A 166 -10.19 -3.68 1.71
C GLY A 166 -9.58 -3.53 3.10
N CYS A 167 -10.18 -4.19 4.08
CA CYS A 167 -9.77 -4.18 5.47
C CYS A 167 -8.37 -4.79 5.62
N ARG A 168 -7.45 -4.04 6.23
CA ARG A 168 -6.07 -4.48 6.52
C ARG A 168 -6.00 -5.68 7.48
N LYS A 169 -7.09 -5.98 8.19
CA LYS A 169 -7.16 -7.11 9.12
C LYS A 169 -8.16 -8.17 8.66
N ALA A 170 -8.45 -8.19 7.36
CA ALA A 170 -9.17 -9.30 6.74
C ALA A 170 -8.38 -10.61 6.94
N PRO A 171 -9.01 -11.70 7.41
CA PRO A 171 -8.31 -12.97 7.63
C PRO A 171 -7.92 -13.66 6.34
N ILE A 172 -8.59 -13.33 5.23
CA ILE A 172 -8.26 -13.84 3.90
C ILE A 172 -7.65 -12.69 3.09
N MET A 173 -6.49 -12.94 2.50
CA MET A 173 -5.86 -12.07 1.53
C MET A 173 -5.78 -12.79 0.19
N SER A 174 -6.21 -12.14 -0.88
CA SER A 174 -5.99 -12.63 -2.24
C SER A 174 -4.92 -11.80 -2.94
N VAL A 175 -4.09 -12.45 -3.75
CA VAL A 175 -3.02 -11.79 -4.50
C VAL A 175 -3.03 -12.27 -5.93
N GLY A 176 -3.08 -11.33 -6.87
CA GLY A 176 -2.92 -11.57 -8.30
C GLY A 176 -1.73 -10.81 -8.87
N LEU A 177 -1.51 -11.00 -10.18
CA LEU A 177 -0.82 -9.97 -10.97
C LEU A 177 -1.80 -8.83 -11.27
N ASN A 178 -1.30 -7.63 -11.57
CA ASN A 178 -2.11 -6.44 -11.85
C ASN A 178 -2.33 -6.16 -13.35
N PRO A 179 -3.03 -7.00 -14.16
CA PRO A 179 -3.40 -6.61 -15.52
C PRO A 179 -4.69 -5.75 -15.52
N ASN A 180 -4.76 -4.71 -14.68
CA ASN A 180 -5.95 -3.85 -14.56
C ASN A 180 -5.87 -2.56 -15.38
N LEU A 181 -4.98 -2.48 -16.38
CA LEU A 181 -4.91 -1.34 -17.30
C LEU A 181 -5.76 -1.56 -18.55
N ARG A 182 -7.07 -1.74 -18.35
CA ARG A 182 -8.01 -2.05 -19.44
C ARG A 182 -8.11 -0.93 -20.48
N ALA A 183 -7.83 0.30 -20.09
CA ALA A 183 -7.90 1.48 -20.98
C ALA A 183 -7.06 1.37 -22.25
N VAL A 184 -5.97 0.59 -22.24
CA VAL A 184 -5.17 0.32 -23.45
C VAL A 184 -5.99 -0.38 -24.54
N THR A 185 -6.95 -1.21 -24.16
CA THR A 185 -7.83 -1.93 -25.10
C THR A 185 -9.27 -1.43 -25.08
N GLN A 186 -9.61 -0.57 -24.11
CA GLN A 186 -10.95 -0.03 -23.89
C GLN A 186 -10.82 1.47 -23.61
N PRO A 187 -10.63 2.32 -24.63
CA PRO A 187 -10.30 3.75 -24.47
C PRO A 187 -11.27 4.54 -23.59
N ARG A 188 -12.54 4.11 -23.51
CA ARG A 188 -13.56 4.72 -22.62
C ARG A 188 -13.28 4.53 -21.13
N ARG A 189 -12.39 3.63 -20.74
CA ARG A 189 -12.08 3.38 -19.32
C ARG A 189 -11.50 4.63 -18.68
N ILE A 190 -12.04 4.95 -17.51
CA ILE A 190 -11.68 6.13 -16.75
C ILE A 190 -11.32 5.73 -15.33
N TYR A 191 -10.34 6.41 -14.74
CA TYR A 191 -9.77 6.04 -13.44
C TYR A 191 -9.86 7.18 -12.43
N PRO A 192 -9.95 6.88 -11.13
CA PRO A 192 -9.97 7.92 -10.12
C PRO A 192 -8.62 8.64 -10.09
N TYR A 193 -8.67 9.96 -10.00
CA TYR A 193 -7.56 10.80 -9.58
C TYR A 193 -7.70 11.10 -8.08
N PHE A 194 -6.57 11.37 -7.43
CA PHE A 194 -6.51 11.61 -6.00
C PHE A 194 -5.70 12.86 -5.75
N ASP A 195 -6.32 13.88 -5.15
CA ASP A 195 -5.66 15.12 -4.80
C ASP A 195 -4.80 14.98 -3.55
N ASP A 196 -5.20 14.09 -2.64
CA ASP A 196 -4.56 13.90 -1.35
C ASP A 196 -4.49 12.42 -0.91
N VAL A 197 -3.68 12.19 0.12
CA VAL A 197 -3.45 10.86 0.71
C VAL A 197 -4.70 10.27 1.37
N GLN A 198 -5.62 11.10 1.85
CA GLN A 198 -6.85 10.67 2.50
C GLN A 198 -7.82 10.07 1.47
N GLN A 199 -8.02 10.73 0.33
CA GLN A 199 -8.82 10.20 -0.78
C GLN A 199 -8.25 8.87 -1.29
N TYR A 200 -6.92 8.81 -1.47
CA TYR A 200 -6.23 7.60 -1.88
C TYR A 200 -6.41 6.45 -0.86
N ALA A 201 -6.18 6.72 0.42
CA ALA A 201 -6.39 5.74 1.49
C ALA A 201 -7.85 5.25 1.55
N ARG A 202 -8.81 6.18 1.45
CA ARG A 202 -10.24 5.89 1.49
C ARG A 202 -10.64 5.00 0.33
N HIS A 203 -10.21 5.34 -0.88
CA HIS A 203 -10.49 4.54 -2.08
C HIS A 203 -10.01 3.11 -1.92
N PHE A 204 -8.78 2.89 -1.44
CA PHE A 204 -8.29 1.52 -1.28
C PHE A 204 -8.86 0.81 -0.05
N ARG A 205 -9.34 1.51 0.98
CA ARG A 205 -10.09 0.87 2.08
C ARG A 205 -11.47 0.40 1.65
N TYR A 206 -12.19 1.22 0.89
CA TYR A 206 -13.59 1.03 0.52
C TYR A 206 -13.78 0.84 -0.98
N ARG A 207 -12.76 0.28 -1.64
CA ARG A 207 -12.71 0.17 -3.10
C ARG A 207 -13.94 -0.55 -3.61
N THR A 208 -14.62 0.10 -4.56
CA THR A 208 -15.81 -0.48 -5.16
C THR A 208 -15.44 -1.72 -5.97
N THR A 209 -16.39 -2.63 -6.13
CA THR A 209 -16.24 -3.80 -7.01
C THR A 209 -16.53 -3.46 -8.48
N PHE A 210 -16.57 -2.17 -8.80
CA PHE A 210 -16.92 -1.65 -10.09
C PHE A 210 -15.73 -0.96 -10.74
N LYS A 211 -15.76 -0.91 -12.07
CA LYS A 211 -14.89 -0.06 -12.88
C LYS A 211 -15.77 0.86 -13.70
N HIS A 212 -15.27 2.08 -13.89
CA HIS A 212 -15.97 3.11 -14.63
C HIS A 212 -15.49 3.12 -16.08
N SER A 213 -16.44 3.39 -16.97
CA SER A 213 -16.19 3.76 -18.36
C SER A 213 -17.01 5.02 -18.63
N ILE A 214 -16.52 5.92 -19.47
CA ILE A 214 -17.34 6.99 -20.02
C ILE A 214 -18.48 6.35 -20.83
N GLU A 215 -19.70 6.86 -20.68
CA GLU A 215 -20.86 6.43 -21.47
C GLU A 215 -20.51 6.47 -22.96
N LYS A 216 -20.97 5.46 -23.70
CA LYS A 216 -20.53 5.20 -25.06
C LYS A 216 -20.98 6.28 -26.03
N GLU A 217 -22.26 6.67 -26.03
CA GLU A 217 -22.76 7.72 -26.92
C GLU A 217 -22.06 9.04 -26.65
N TYR A 218 -21.96 9.45 -25.37
CA TYR A 218 -21.24 10.64 -24.94
C TYR A 218 -19.78 10.61 -25.39
N TYR A 219 -19.09 9.49 -25.21
CA TYR A 219 -17.69 9.36 -25.63
C TYR A 219 -17.54 9.52 -27.15
N ASP A 220 -18.40 8.87 -27.94
CA ASP A 220 -18.33 8.87 -29.40
C ASP A 220 -18.61 10.27 -29.98
N GLU A 221 -19.51 11.05 -29.37
CA GLU A 221 -19.79 12.44 -29.75
C GLU A 221 -18.60 13.38 -29.52
N HIS A 222 -17.69 13.03 -28.60
CA HIS A 222 -16.53 13.84 -28.23
C HIS A 222 -15.24 13.41 -28.92
N ILE A 223 -15.30 12.45 -29.85
CA ILE A 223 -14.11 12.02 -30.62
C ILE A 223 -13.69 13.14 -31.59
N THR A 224 -12.49 13.68 -31.34
CA THR A 224 -11.82 14.61 -32.24
C THR A 224 -10.46 14.03 -32.63
N ASN A 225 -10.15 13.98 -33.93
CA ASN A 225 -8.88 13.42 -34.44
C ASN A 225 -8.56 11.99 -33.94
N GLY A 226 -9.58 11.16 -33.74
CA GLY A 226 -9.42 9.75 -33.35
C GLY A 226 -9.33 9.49 -31.84
N THR A 227 -9.39 10.53 -30.98
CA THR A 227 -9.47 10.37 -29.52
C THR A 227 -10.57 11.25 -28.93
N ALA A 228 -11.25 10.78 -27.89
CA ALA A 228 -12.20 11.65 -27.18
C ALA A 228 -11.46 12.75 -26.41
N GLU A 229 -11.95 13.97 -26.54
CA GLU A 229 -11.42 15.14 -25.85
C GLU A 229 -12.52 15.81 -25.03
N PHE A 230 -12.14 16.27 -23.85
CA PHE A 230 -13.04 16.69 -22.79
C PHE A 230 -12.39 17.90 -22.08
N GLU A 231 -13.13 19.00 -21.91
CA GLU A 231 -12.78 20.09 -20.99
C GLU A 231 -12.62 19.58 -19.54
N GLU A 232 -11.56 20.03 -18.86
CA GLU A 232 -11.38 19.76 -17.43
C GLU A 232 -12.50 20.44 -16.61
N ASN A 233 -12.91 19.81 -15.52
CA ASN A 233 -14.01 20.22 -14.64
C ASN A 233 -15.42 20.08 -15.22
N GLN A 234 -15.59 19.50 -16.41
CA GLN A 234 -16.92 19.19 -16.92
C GLN A 234 -17.50 17.94 -16.23
N PHE A 235 -18.83 17.87 -16.15
CA PHE A 235 -19.51 16.63 -15.78
C PHE A 235 -19.53 15.66 -16.96
N ILE A 236 -19.21 14.40 -16.69
CA ILE A 236 -19.24 13.32 -17.67
C ILE A 236 -20.08 12.15 -17.17
N PRO A 237 -20.95 11.58 -18.02
CA PRO A 237 -21.69 10.38 -17.70
C PRO A 237 -20.77 9.16 -17.73
N LEU A 238 -20.84 8.35 -16.67
CA LEU A 238 -20.07 7.15 -16.48
C LEU A 238 -21.00 5.94 -16.35
N VAL A 239 -20.56 4.81 -16.90
CA VAL A 239 -21.18 3.51 -16.73
C VAL A 239 -20.36 2.68 -15.74
N LYS A 240 -21.03 2.18 -14.69
CA LYS A 240 -20.47 1.26 -13.69
C LYS A 240 -20.56 -0.18 -14.16
N GLU A 241 -19.42 -0.87 -14.24
CA GLU A 241 -19.35 -2.28 -14.61
C GLU A 241 -18.71 -3.13 -13.52
N TYR A 242 -19.39 -4.21 -13.13
CA TYR A 242 -18.92 -5.13 -12.10
C TYR A 242 -17.73 -5.97 -12.62
N VAL A 243 -16.59 -5.94 -11.92
CA VAL A 243 -15.38 -6.64 -12.36
C VAL A 243 -15.53 -8.15 -12.20
N SER A 244 -15.22 -8.90 -13.25
CA SER A 244 -15.37 -10.36 -13.28
C SER A 244 -14.59 -11.09 -12.18
N MET A 245 -13.40 -10.61 -11.82
CA MET A 245 -12.63 -11.18 -10.70
C MET A 245 -13.36 -11.04 -9.36
N TYR A 246 -14.02 -9.91 -9.13
CA TYR A 246 -14.73 -9.68 -7.87
C TYR A 246 -15.98 -10.56 -7.77
N LYS A 247 -16.66 -10.83 -8.90
CA LYS A 247 -17.77 -11.82 -8.93
C LYS A 247 -17.29 -13.19 -8.46
N GLU A 248 -16.04 -13.53 -8.76
CA GLU A 248 -15.48 -14.81 -8.35
C GLU A 248 -15.22 -14.87 -6.84
N TYR A 249 -14.77 -13.78 -6.23
CA TYR A 249 -14.68 -13.71 -4.76
C TYR A 249 -16.04 -13.87 -4.10
N ASP A 250 -17.08 -13.22 -4.64
CA ASP A 250 -18.44 -13.34 -4.11
C ASP A 250 -18.96 -14.78 -4.20
N LYS A 251 -18.70 -15.47 -5.33
CA LYS A 251 -19.05 -16.89 -5.47
C LYS A 251 -18.32 -17.78 -4.47
N ILE A 252 -17.02 -17.55 -4.26
CA ILE A 252 -16.22 -18.29 -3.28
C ILE A 252 -16.80 -18.09 -1.87
N LEU A 253 -17.08 -16.84 -1.49
CA LEU A 253 -17.64 -16.52 -0.17
C LEU A 253 -19.04 -17.11 0.02
N LYS A 254 -19.90 -17.03 -0.99
CA LYS A 254 -21.25 -17.62 -0.96
C LYS A 254 -21.20 -19.14 -0.83
N ALA A 255 -20.36 -19.81 -1.63
CA ALA A 255 -20.19 -21.26 -1.55
C ALA A 255 -19.60 -21.70 -0.19
N LEU A 256 -18.68 -20.91 0.37
CA LEU A 256 -18.16 -21.14 1.71
C LEU A 256 -19.26 -20.97 2.77
N GLN A 257 -20.06 -19.91 2.69
CA GLN A 257 -21.18 -19.65 3.58
C GLN A 257 -22.19 -20.83 3.57
N GLU A 258 -22.57 -21.30 2.38
CA GLU A 258 -23.43 -22.47 2.20
C GLU A 258 -22.82 -23.72 2.85
N LYS A 259 -21.52 -23.95 2.65
CA LYS A 259 -20.80 -25.10 3.22
C LYS A 259 -20.66 -25.03 4.74
N MET A 260 -20.57 -23.83 5.30
CA MET A 260 -20.57 -23.57 6.74
C MET A 260 -21.96 -23.64 7.38
N ASN A 261 -23.02 -23.71 6.56
CA ASN A 261 -24.42 -23.66 6.99
C ASN A 261 -24.75 -22.38 7.80
N ILE A 262 -24.26 -21.23 7.35
CA ILE A 262 -24.53 -19.91 7.97
C ILE A 262 -25.45 -19.12 7.05
N THR A 263 -26.67 -18.83 7.44
CA THR A 263 -27.66 -18.20 6.54
C THR A 263 -27.70 -16.67 6.62
N ASP A 264 -27.26 -16.08 7.73
CA ASP A 264 -27.33 -14.64 8.02
C ASP A 264 -25.93 -13.97 8.04
N SER A 265 -25.01 -14.44 7.21
CA SER A 265 -23.67 -13.85 7.15
C SER A 265 -23.64 -12.55 6.35
N LYS A 266 -22.72 -11.65 6.71
CA LYS A 266 -22.37 -10.45 5.94
C LYS A 266 -21.01 -10.60 5.27
N LEU A 267 -20.59 -11.83 4.97
CA LEU A 267 -19.28 -12.09 4.37
C LEU A 267 -19.13 -11.33 3.04
N SER A 268 -18.07 -10.54 2.90
CA SER A 268 -17.89 -9.73 1.70
C SER A 268 -16.43 -9.53 1.29
N LEU A 269 -16.23 -9.30 -0.01
CA LEU A 269 -15.00 -8.71 -0.52
C LEU A 269 -14.80 -7.32 0.11
N GLY A 270 -13.56 -6.97 0.41
CA GLY A 270 -13.20 -5.72 1.07
C GLY A 270 -13.31 -5.77 2.60
N GLU A 271 -14.05 -6.72 3.17
CA GLU A 271 -14.11 -6.91 4.61
C GLU A 271 -13.48 -8.24 5.00
N ASP A 272 -13.99 -9.36 4.52
CA ASP A 272 -13.50 -10.71 4.88
C ASP A 272 -12.37 -11.19 3.98
N VAL A 273 -12.37 -10.69 2.73
CA VAL A 273 -11.30 -10.89 1.76
C VAL A 273 -10.72 -9.54 1.41
N SER A 274 -9.46 -9.32 1.75
CA SER A 274 -8.68 -8.23 1.17
C SER A 274 -8.05 -8.71 -0.13
N TYR A 275 -7.83 -7.83 -1.11
CA TYR A 275 -7.17 -8.21 -2.35
C TYR A 275 -6.04 -7.25 -2.71
N TYR A 276 -4.97 -7.79 -3.27
CA TYR A 276 -3.83 -7.00 -3.69
C TYR A 276 -3.17 -7.56 -4.94
N ASN A 277 -2.22 -6.79 -5.46
CA ASN A 277 -1.38 -7.20 -6.55
C ASN A 277 0.06 -7.34 -6.08
N PHE A 278 0.77 -8.30 -6.70
CA PHE A 278 2.17 -8.53 -6.39
C PHE A 278 3.06 -7.32 -6.70
N VAL A 279 2.71 -6.57 -7.76
CA VAL A 279 3.31 -5.27 -8.12
C VAL A 279 2.23 -4.21 -8.12
N ALA A 280 2.55 -3.06 -7.52
CA ALA A 280 1.59 -1.99 -7.29
C ALA A 280 1.23 -1.24 -8.58
N CYS A 281 2.18 -1.08 -9.51
CA CYS A 281 1.95 -0.38 -10.77
C CYS A 281 0.92 -1.10 -11.66
N HIS A 282 0.16 -0.32 -12.43
CA HIS A 282 -0.80 -0.83 -13.39
C HIS A 282 -0.10 -1.30 -14.66
N SER A 283 -0.55 -2.43 -15.20
CA SER A 283 -0.06 -2.94 -16.47
C SER A 283 -1.20 -3.46 -17.34
N PRO A 284 -1.15 -3.35 -18.68
CA PRO A 284 -2.08 -4.04 -19.55
C PRO A 284 -1.67 -5.51 -19.72
N ARG A 285 -0.35 -5.79 -19.67
CA ARG A 285 0.26 -7.10 -19.88
C ARG A 285 1.72 -7.11 -19.40
N TRP A 286 2.22 -8.28 -19.07
CA TRP A 286 3.61 -8.48 -18.66
C TRP A 286 4.41 -9.09 -19.81
N ASP A 287 4.66 -8.30 -20.85
CA ASP A 287 5.34 -8.72 -22.09
C ASP A 287 6.65 -7.96 -22.35
N MET A 288 7.23 -7.38 -21.31
CA MET A 288 8.55 -6.76 -21.37
C MET A 288 9.67 -7.79 -21.46
N ASP A 289 10.87 -7.34 -21.79
CA ASP A 289 12.06 -8.18 -21.71
C ASP A 289 12.37 -8.56 -20.25
N LYS A 290 13.19 -9.61 -20.09
CA LYS A 290 13.49 -10.20 -18.77
C LYS A 290 14.22 -9.25 -17.83
N GLU A 291 15.05 -8.35 -18.36
CA GLU A 291 15.82 -7.40 -17.56
C GLU A 291 14.88 -6.34 -16.98
N THR A 292 13.98 -5.81 -17.80
CA THR A 292 12.93 -4.89 -17.37
C THR A 292 12.00 -5.53 -16.33
N GLU A 293 11.55 -6.76 -16.57
CA GLU A 293 10.69 -7.49 -15.62
C GLU A 293 11.39 -7.67 -14.27
N LYS A 294 12.64 -8.14 -14.28
CA LYS A 294 13.45 -8.31 -13.07
C LYS A 294 13.62 -6.97 -12.35
N GLY A 295 14.00 -5.91 -13.07
CA GLY A 295 14.20 -4.57 -12.50
C GLY A 295 12.95 -4.01 -11.82
N ILE A 296 11.76 -4.23 -12.40
CA ILE A 296 10.48 -3.82 -11.80
C ILE A 296 10.16 -4.60 -10.53
N ILE A 297 10.39 -5.93 -10.55
CA ILE A 297 10.18 -6.78 -9.37
C ILE A 297 11.16 -6.38 -8.26
N ASP A 298 12.44 -6.23 -8.57
CA ASP A 298 13.48 -5.83 -7.62
C ASP A 298 13.14 -4.47 -7.00
N GLU A 299 12.67 -3.52 -7.80
CA GLU A 299 12.29 -2.20 -7.30
C GLU A 299 11.03 -2.25 -6.41
N CYS A 300 9.90 -2.72 -6.95
CA CYS A 300 8.61 -2.63 -6.26
C CYS A 300 8.50 -3.61 -5.08
N TYR A 301 9.05 -4.82 -5.24
CA TYR A 301 8.88 -5.91 -4.29
C TYR A 301 10.05 -6.01 -3.31
N ILE A 302 11.30 -5.93 -3.78
CA ILE A 302 12.48 -6.15 -2.91
C ILE A 302 12.92 -4.86 -2.21
N LYS A 303 13.11 -3.76 -2.96
CA LYS A 303 13.59 -2.48 -2.39
C LYS A 303 12.48 -1.71 -1.68
N ARG A 304 11.35 -1.47 -2.35
CA ARG A 304 10.23 -0.68 -1.80
C ARG A 304 9.32 -1.48 -0.89
N GLN A 305 9.26 -2.80 -1.10
CA GLN A 305 8.56 -3.73 -0.22
C GLN A 305 7.06 -3.43 -0.03
N PHE A 306 6.40 -2.79 -1.01
CA PHE A 306 4.98 -2.41 -0.86
C PHE A 306 4.08 -3.61 -0.54
N PHE A 307 4.33 -4.75 -1.19
CA PHE A 307 3.65 -6.00 -0.89
C PHE A 307 4.02 -6.53 0.50
N LEU A 308 5.30 -6.68 0.79
CA LEU A 308 5.77 -7.29 2.02
C LEU A 308 5.31 -6.51 3.26
N LYS A 309 5.42 -5.17 3.25
CA LYS A 309 4.94 -4.30 4.34
C LYS A 309 3.43 -4.51 4.59
N GLN A 310 2.61 -4.50 3.54
CA GLN A 310 1.16 -4.69 3.68
C GLN A 310 0.79 -6.12 4.07
N PHE A 311 1.48 -7.14 3.55
CA PHE A 311 1.26 -8.54 3.90
C PHE A 311 1.61 -8.81 5.37
N THR A 312 2.79 -8.39 5.81
CA THR A 312 3.26 -8.51 7.20
C THR A 312 2.39 -7.70 8.15
N GLN A 313 1.94 -6.51 7.77
CA GLN A 313 1.02 -5.73 8.59
C GLN A 313 -0.37 -6.40 8.71
N SER A 314 -0.84 -6.99 7.61
CA SER A 314 -2.16 -7.62 7.59
C SER A 314 -2.20 -8.93 8.36
N MET A 315 -1.08 -9.66 8.41
CA MET A 315 -0.97 -11.01 8.99
C MET A 315 -2.19 -11.90 8.68
N PRO A 316 -2.54 -12.10 7.39
CA PRO A 316 -3.70 -12.89 7.04
C PRO A 316 -3.57 -14.32 7.57
N LYS A 317 -4.68 -14.93 7.98
CA LYS A 317 -4.70 -16.37 8.33
C LYS A 317 -4.60 -17.24 7.09
N ILE A 318 -5.09 -16.73 5.95
CA ILE A 318 -5.14 -17.43 4.68
C ILE A 318 -4.74 -16.47 3.57
N ILE A 319 -3.84 -16.91 2.68
CA ILE A 319 -3.50 -16.21 1.45
C ILE A 319 -3.86 -17.06 0.22
N ILE A 320 -4.54 -16.46 -0.75
CA ILE A 320 -4.92 -17.09 -2.02
C ILE A 320 -4.13 -16.42 -3.15
N LEU A 321 -3.28 -17.18 -3.83
CA LEU A 321 -2.38 -16.72 -4.86
C LEU A 321 -2.89 -17.16 -6.24
N PHE A 322 -3.22 -16.18 -7.08
CA PHE A 322 -3.79 -16.41 -8.41
C PHE A 322 -2.73 -16.27 -9.51
N GLY A 323 -2.40 -17.39 -10.15
CA GLY A 323 -1.51 -17.46 -11.30
C GLY A 323 -0.09 -17.91 -10.97
N LYS A 324 0.53 -18.63 -11.94
CA LYS A 324 1.89 -19.17 -11.79
C LYS A 324 2.97 -18.12 -11.49
N PRO A 325 3.01 -16.93 -12.14
CA PRO A 325 4.07 -15.97 -11.84
C PRO A 325 4.03 -15.51 -10.37
N VAL A 326 2.84 -15.18 -9.85
CA VAL A 326 2.66 -14.80 -8.43
C VAL A 326 3.11 -15.93 -7.52
N MET A 327 2.69 -17.17 -7.82
CA MET A 327 3.11 -18.35 -7.07
C MET A 327 4.63 -18.47 -7.00
N ARG A 328 5.32 -18.43 -8.15
CA ARG A 328 6.78 -18.58 -8.23
C ARG A 328 7.49 -17.52 -7.41
N SER A 329 7.13 -16.25 -7.61
CA SER A 329 7.74 -15.14 -6.88
C SER A 329 7.43 -15.21 -5.39
N PHE A 330 6.22 -15.61 -4.99
CA PHE A 330 5.88 -15.79 -3.58
C PHE A 330 6.67 -16.92 -2.93
N VAL A 331 6.75 -18.09 -3.57
CA VAL A 331 7.51 -19.24 -3.06
C VAL A 331 8.99 -18.92 -2.93
N ALA A 332 9.59 -18.26 -3.93
CA ALA A 332 11.00 -17.84 -3.87
C ALA A 332 11.28 -16.94 -2.66
N ASN A 333 10.38 -16.00 -2.35
CA ASN A 333 10.57 -15.04 -1.27
C ASN A 333 10.26 -15.59 0.13
N PHE A 334 9.39 -16.60 0.22
CA PHE A 334 8.96 -17.19 1.49
C PHE A 334 9.39 -18.65 1.65
N TYR A 335 10.35 -19.12 0.86
CA TYR A 335 10.79 -20.52 0.86
C TYR A 335 11.09 -21.04 2.27
N GLY A 336 11.95 -20.32 3.01
CA GLY A 336 12.31 -20.67 4.40
C GLY A 336 11.19 -20.50 5.43
N SER A 337 10.04 -19.93 5.04
CA SER A 337 8.87 -19.79 5.91
C SER A 337 7.87 -20.93 5.76
N PHE A 338 7.93 -21.73 4.68
CA PHE A 338 7.03 -22.87 4.48
C PHE A 338 7.34 -24.01 5.45
N ASN A 339 6.34 -24.88 5.68
CA ASN A 339 6.55 -26.14 6.37
C ASN A 339 7.56 -26.98 5.59
N GLU A 340 8.69 -27.33 6.21
CA GLU A 340 9.79 -28.11 5.64
C GLU A 340 9.34 -29.45 5.02
N ASN A 341 8.27 -30.04 5.53
CA ASN A 341 7.72 -31.31 5.02
C ASN A 341 6.72 -31.13 3.87
N ASN A 342 6.37 -29.88 3.52
CA ASN A 342 5.36 -29.57 2.51
C ASN A 342 5.65 -28.21 1.86
N ILE A 343 6.82 -28.10 1.23
CA ILE A 343 7.23 -26.90 0.49
C ILE A 343 6.62 -26.98 -0.92
N PRO A 344 5.94 -25.93 -1.41
CA PRO A 344 5.43 -25.91 -2.77
C PRO A 344 6.56 -25.86 -3.80
N ASP A 345 6.46 -26.66 -4.87
CA ASP A 345 7.41 -26.62 -5.97
C ASP A 345 6.93 -25.61 -7.06
N PRO A 346 7.71 -24.55 -7.35
CA PRO A 346 7.36 -23.54 -8.35
C PRO A 346 7.23 -24.07 -9.79
N LYS A 347 7.69 -25.31 -10.06
CA LYS A 347 7.63 -25.98 -11.36
C LYS A 347 6.33 -26.76 -11.57
N GLU A 348 5.57 -27.02 -10.51
CA GLU A 348 4.33 -27.78 -10.59
C GLU A 348 3.32 -27.17 -11.57
N THR A 349 2.57 -28.06 -12.22
CA THR A 349 1.40 -27.71 -13.00
C THR A 349 0.26 -27.24 -12.11
N TYR A 350 -0.73 -26.56 -12.70
CA TYR A 350 -1.93 -26.20 -11.94
C TYR A 350 -2.63 -27.42 -11.33
N ARG A 351 -2.58 -28.57 -12.00
CA ARG A 351 -3.22 -29.81 -11.53
C ARG A 351 -2.52 -30.36 -10.29
N GLU A 352 -1.19 -30.36 -10.28
CA GLU A 352 -0.37 -30.85 -9.15
C GLU A 352 -0.47 -29.92 -7.94
N ILE A 353 -0.31 -28.61 -8.14
CA ILE A 353 -0.34 -27.66 -7.02
C ILE A 353 -1.73 -27.62 -6.35
N LEU A 354 -2.81 -27.67 -7.15
CA LEU A 354 -4.19 -27.67 -6.65
C LEU A 354 -4.60 -28.98 -5.99
N SER A 355 -3.99 -30.12 -6.36
CA SER A 355 -4.33 -31.40 -5.72
C SER A 355 -3.76 -31.50 -4.31
N LYS A 356 -2.63 -30.83 -4.05
CA LYS A 356 -2.00 -30.75 -2.74
C LYS A 356 -2.64 -29.66 -1.87
N ASN A 357 -2.62 -28.42 -2.36
CA ASN A 357 -3.17 -27.17 -1.81
C ASN A 357 -3.37 -27.05 -0.28
N ASN A 358 -2.47 -27.69 0.48
CA ASN A 358 -2.46 -27.78 1.94
C ASN A 358 -1.21 -27.13 2.53
N TYR A 359 -0.64 -26.19 1.79
CA TYR A 359 0.58 -25.50 2.12
C TYR A 359 0.37 -24.57 3.31
N THR A 360 1.32 -24.61 4.25
CA THR A 360 1.31 -23.73 5.41
C THR A 360 2.68 -23.11 5.57
N MET A 361 2.71 -21.87 6.02
CA MET A 361 3.93 -21.15 6.36
C MET A 361 3.81 -20.50 7.74
N LYS A 362 4.95 -20.13 8.32
CA LYS A 362 5.01 -19.36 9.57
C LYS A 362 5.73 -18.03 9.34
N ILE A 363 5.12 -16.94 9.77
CA ILE A 363 5.73 -15.60 9.82
C ILE A 363 5.45 -15.01 11.19
N GLY A 364 6.48 -14.47 11.85
CA GLY A 364 6.32 -13.87 13.19
C GLY A 364 5.72 -14.84 14.21
N GLY A 365 5.93 -16.16 14.05
CA GLY A 365 5.33 -17.21 14.87
C GLY A 365 3.88 -17.56 14.53
N GLU A 366 3.21 -16.82 13.64
CA GLU A 366 1.83 -17.07 13.24
C GLU A 366 1.77 -18.00 12.02
N ARG A 367 0.84 -18.96 12.06
CA ARG A 367 0.56 -19.87 10.96
C ARG A 367 -0.31 -19.18 9.91
N ILE A 368 0.08 -19.32 8.64
CA ILE A 368 -0.67 -18.85 7.47
C ILE A 368 -0.92 -20.04 6.54
N ARG A 369 -2.17 -20.24 6.11
CA ARG A 369 -2.54 -21.19 5.05
C ARG A 369 -2.29 -20.52 3.69
N VAL A 370 -1.60 -21.22 2.79
CA VAL A 370 -1.31 -20.74 1.43
C VAL A 370 -2.09 -21.60 0.44
N ILE A 371 -2.90 -20.94 -0.39
CA ILE A 371 -3.74 -21.56 -1.40
C ILE A 371 -3.28 -21.04 -2.77
N PHE A 372 -2.87 -21.95 -3.65
CA PHE A 372 -2.54 -21.62 -5.04
C PHE A 372 -3.74 -21.92 -5.95
N SER A 373 -3.96 -21.08 -6.96
CA SER A 373 -5.03 -21.28 -7.94
C SER A 373 -4.65 -20.73 -9.32
N PRO A 374 -5.14 -21.33 -10.42
CA PRO A 374 -5.26 -20.63 -11.69
C PRO A 374 -6.00 -19.31 -11.52
N HIS A 375 -5.64 -18.31 -12.31
CA HIS A 375 -6.35 -17.03 -12.29
C HIS A 375 -7.72 -17.18 -12.97
N PRO A 376 -8.86 -16.77 -12.35
CA PRO A 376 -10.19 -16.94 -12.93
C PRO A 376 -10.36 -16.28 -14.30
N THR A 377 -9.83 -15.07 -14.47
CA THR A 377 -9.88 -14.32 -15.75
C THR A 377 -8.66 -14.53 -16.64
N GLY A 378 -7.46 -14.74 -16.08
CA GLY A 378 -6.22 -14.93 -16.83
C GLY A 378 -5.98 -16.37 -17.31
N ALA A 379 -6.60 -17.37 -16.67
CA ALA A 379 -6.51 -18.78 -17.02
C ALA A 379 -7.87 -19.50 -16.84
N PRO A 380 -8.97 -19.00 -17.44
CA PRO A 380 -10.34 -19.47 -17.18
C PRO A 380 -10.57 -20.93 -17.55
N TYR A 381 -9.84 -21.45 -18.55
CA TYR A 381 -9.88 -22.87 -18.91
C TYR A 381 -9.45 -23.74 -17.73
N TRP A 382 -8.24 -23.52 -17.22
CA TRP A 382 -7.70 -24.29 -16.08
C TRP A 382 -8.49 -24.06 -14.79
N TYR A 383 -8.99 -22.85 -14.57
CA TYR A 383 -9.81 -22.55 -13.40
C TYR A 383 -11.08 -23.41 -13.36
N ARG A 384 -11.77 -23.56 -14.49
CA ARG A 384 -12.99 -24.38 -14.60
C ARG A 384 -12.69 -25.87 -14.67
N GLU A 385 -11.75 -26.27 -15.52
CA GLU A 385 -11.40 -27.68 -15.77
C GLU A 385 -10.90 -28.39 -14.50
N LEU A 386 -10.18 -27.67 -13.63
CA LEU A 386 -9.63 -28.22 -12.39
C LEU A 386 -10.53 -27.99 -11.17
N ASP A 387 -11.73 -27.46 -11.39
CA ASP A 387 -12.68 -27.10 -10.33
C ASP A 387 -12.04 -26.26 -9.22
N ALA A 388 -11.26 -25.25 -9.63
CA ALA A 388 -10.42 -24.49 -8.72
C ALA A 388 -11.23 -23.71 -7.68
N GLN A 389 -12.43 -23.25 -8.04
CA GLN A 389 -13.34 -22.56 -7.11
C GLN A 389 -13.69 -23.46 -5.93
N ASN A 390 -14.17 -24.68 -6.17
CA ASN A 390 -14.54 -25.60 -5.10
C ASN A 390 -13.33 -26.02 -4.28
N LYS A 391 -12.16 -26.22 -4.90
CA LYS A 391 -10.92 -26.51 -4.16
C LYS A 391 -10.50 -25.38 -3.22
N ILE A 392 -10.69 -24.11 -3.62
CA ILE A 392 -10.48 -22.96 -2.73
C ILE A 392 -11.48 -23.02 -1.57
N VAL A 393 -12.78 -23.21 -1.87
CA VAL A 393 -13.84 -23.30 -0.85
C VAL A 393 -13.58 -24.44 0.14
N ASP A 394 -13.14 -25.60 -0.35
CA ASP A 394 -12.78 -26.76 0.46
C ASP A 394 -11.66 -26.42 1.44
N ALA A 395 -10.58 -25.79 0.96
CA ALA A 395 -9.47 -25.37 1.81
C ALA A 395 -9.89 -24.30 2.84
N LEU A 396 -10.72 -23.33 2.46
CA LEU A 396 -11.25 -22.34 3.40
C LEU A 396 -12.13 -22.98 4.48
N TYR A 397 -12.98 -23.92 4.08
CA TYR A 397 -13.85 -24.66 4.99
C TYR A 397 -13.07 -25.58 5.94
N GLU A 398 -11.97 -26.19 5.48
CA GLU A 398 -11.03 -26.92 6.34
C GLU A 398 -10.46 -26.01 7.43
N GLU A 399 -10.00 -24.80 7.07
CA GLU A 399 -9.49 -23.84 8.06
C GLU A 399 -10.58 -23.37 9.03
N TYR A 400 -11.83 -23.25 8.57
CA TYR A 400 -12.97 -22.99 9.46
C TYR A 400 -13.21 -24.14 10.45
N LYS A 401 -13.30 -25.38 9.95
CA LYS A 401 -13.50 -26.57 10.80
C LYS A 401 -12.38 -26.76 11.84
N ASN A 402 -11.16 -26.40 11.47
CA ASN A 402 -9.99 -26.50 12.34
C ASN A 402 -9.86 -25.33 13.32
N GLY A 403 -10.78 -24.35 13.30
CA GLY A 403 -10.76 -23.18 14.18
C GLY A 403 -9.71 -22.12 13.81
N ASN A 404 -9.09 -22.22 12.63
CA ASN A 404 -8.10 -21.26 12.14
C ASN A 404 -8.75 -20.06 11.43
N LEU A 405 -9.94 -20.27 10.86
CA LEU A 405 -10.79 -19.22 10.30
C LEU A 405 -12.07 -19.15 11.14
N ILE A 406 -12.21 -18.13 11.98
CA ILE A 406 -13.28 -18.08 12.98
C ILE A 406 -14.37 -17.13 12.48
N TYR A 407 -15.61 -17.62 12.35
CA TYR A 407 -16.77 -16.78 12.12
C TYR A 407 -17.25 -16.16 13.44
N ASP A 408 -17.60 -14.88 13.42
CA ASP A 408 -18.06 -14.13 14.57
C ASP A 408 -19.53 -13.73 14.37
N GLU A 409 -20.40 -14.29 15.20
CA GLU A 409 -21.85 -14.10 15.11
C GLU A 409 -22.29 -12.67 15.46
N ASP A 410 -21.53 -11.93 16.27
CA ASP A 410 -21.93 -10.60 16.71
C ASP A 410 -21.74 -9.59 15.58
N ILE A 411 -20.64 -9.72 14.82
CA ILE A 411 -20.34 -8.84 13.69
C ILE A 411 -20.77 -9.43 12.34
N LYS A 412 -21.21 -10.70 12.30
CA LYS A 412 -21.60 -11.44 11.10
C LYS A 412 -20.52 -11.50 10.02
N HIS A 413 -19.26 -11.47 10.46
CA HIS A 413 -18.06 -11.49 9.64
C HIS A 413 -17.04 -12.46 10.26
N PHE A 414 -15.93 -12.76 9.58
CA PHE A 414 -14.84 -13.48 10.24
C PHE A 414 -14.16 -12.63 11.32
N LYS A 415 -13.52 -13.26 12.31
CA LYS A 415 -12.66 -12.55 13.25
C LYS A 415 -11.47 -11.93 12.53
N ARG A 416 -11.10 -10.73 12.98
CA ARG A 416 -9.98 -9.98 12.42
C ARG A 416 -8.66 -10.62 12.83
N THR A 417 -7.64 -10.44 12.02
CA THR A 417 -6.29 -10.91 12.34
C THR A 417 -5.70 -10.15 13.53
N LYS A 418 -4.66 -10.73 14.14
CA LYS A 418 -3.98 -10.17 15.32
C LYS A 418 -3.34 -8.81 15.03
N GLY A 419 -3.13 -8.08 16.12
CA GLY A 419 -2.39 -6.82 16.14
C GLY A 419 -3.26 -5.60 15.87
N ASN A 420 -2.75 -4.45 16.25
CA ASN A 420 -3.42 -3.18 16.04
C ASN A 420 -3.46 -2.79 14.56
N CYS A 421 -4.39 -1.91 14.21
CA CYS A 421 -4.50 -1.31 12.88
C CYS A 421 -4.84 0.17 13.03
N LYS A 422 -3.99 1.03 12.49
CA LYS A 422 -4.15 2.49 12.48
C LYS A 422 -4.57 3.04 11.11
N PHE A 423 -4.88 2.17 10.16
CA PHE A 423 -5.19 2.57 8.79
C PHE A 423 -6.33 3.60 8.73
N CYS A 424 -7.48 3.38 9.37
CA CYS A 424 -8.64 4.26 9.15
C CYS A 424 -8.56 5.60 9.93
N ASP A 425 -7.78 5.63 11.00
CA ASP A 425 -7.77 6.70 12.01
C ASP A 425 -6.36 6.83 12.59
N ASN A 426 -5.63 7.86 12.12
CA ASN A 426 -4.25 8.15 12.46
C ASN A 426 -3.92 9.66 12.30
N ASP A 427 -2.70 10.04 12.68
CA ASP A 427 -2.24 11.44 12.68
C ASP A 427 -1.98 12.04 11.28
N ILE A 428 -2.01 11.23 10.21
CA ILE A 428 -1.79 11.68 8.83
C ILE A 428 -3.11 11.89 8.10
N TYR A 429 -4.08 10.98 8.28
CA TYR A 429 -5.38 11.08 7.63
C TYR A 429 -6.49 10.39 8.44
N PHE A 430 -7.73 10.80 8.20
CA PHE A 430 -8.92 10.19 8.81
C PHE A 430 -9.93 9.84 7.72
N ILE A 431 -10.22 8.54 7.57
CA ILE A 431 -11.18 8.05 6.56
C ILE A 431 -12.43 7.42 7.20
N GLY A 432 -12.62 7.66 8.50
CA GLY A 432 -13.75 7.16 9.28
C GLY A 432 -13.33 6.25 10.43
N THR A 433 -14.26 6.05 11.38
CA THR A 433 -14.00 5.15 12.51
C THR A 433 -14.01 3.70 12.04
N CYS A 434 -12.96 2.95 12.36
CA CYS A 434 -12.92 1.52 12.06
C CYS A 434 -14.02 0.77 12.83
N LYS A 435 -14.92 0.10 12.10
CA LYS A 435 -15.98 -0.75 12.71
C LYS A 435 -15.45 -1.90 13.57
N TYR A 436 -14.16 -2.22 13.44
CA TYR A 436 -13.50 -3.30 14.18
C TYR A 436 -12.59 -2.82 15.34
N LYS A 437 -12.64 -1.54 15.73
CA LYS A 437 -11.73 -0.91 16.72
C LYS A 437 -11.70 -1.57 18.12
N GLY A 438 -12.60 -2.52 18.41
CA GLY A 438 -12.60 -3.34 19.63
C GLY A 438 -12.45 -4.85 19.41
N TYR A 439 -12.29 -5.30 18.17
CA TYR A 439 -12.25 -6.73 17.79
C TYR A 439 -10.86 -7.23 17.42
N PHE A 440 -9.82 -6.43 17.64
CA PHE A 440 -8.44 -6.86 17.47
C PHE A 440 -8.00 -7.66 18.70
N GLU A 441 -7.40 -8.82 18.47
CA GLU A 441 -6.72 -9.56 19.55
C GLU A 441 -5.57 -8.69 20.10
N LYS A 442 -5.44 -8.64 21.44
CA LYS A 442 -4.42 -7.84 22.14
C LYS A 442 -3.03 -8.08 21.55
N GLU A 443 -2.27 -6.99 21.40
CA GLU A 443 -0.95 -6.95 20.77
C GLU A 443 0.02 -8.00 21.32
N ASP A 444 0.70 -8.68 20.41
CA ASP A 444 2.02 -9.24 20.67
C ASP A 444 3.03 -8.15 20.30
N THR A 445 3.69 -7.56 21.29
CA THR A 445 4.59 -6.40 21.13
C THR A 445 5.96 -6.76 20.55
N ARG A 446 6.12 -7.98 20.01
CA ARG A 446 7.38 -8.41 19.40
C ARG A 446 7.56 -7.72 18.04
N PRO A 447 8.65 -6.98 17.83
CA PRO A 447 9.02 -6.51 16.50
C PRO A 447 9.10 -7.73 15.57
N ILE A 448 8.54 -7.63 14.37
CA ILE A 448 8.83 -8.59 13.29
C ILE A 448 10.22 -8.22 12.75
N THR A 449 11.24 -8.38 13.59
CA THR A 449 12.64 -8.23 13.23
C THR A 449 13.18 -9.63 13.03
N GLU A 450 13.00 -10.16 11.82
CA GLU A 450 13.87 -11.15 11.20
C GLU A 450 13.30 -11.51 9.83
N ILE A 451 13.59 -10.64 8.86
CA ILE A 451 13.74 -11.07 7.48
C ILE A 451 15.26 -11.10 7.29
N SER A 452 15.88 -12.29 7.41
CA SER A 452 17.34 -12.43 7.47
C SER A 452 18.04 -11.92 6.19
N GLU A 453 19.27 -11.43 6.36
CA GLU A 453 20.18 -11.01 5.27
C GLU A 453 20.48 -12.12 4.26
N GLU A 454 20.14 -13.39 4.57
CA GLU A 454 20.27 -14.56 3.69
C GLU A 454 19.42 -14.46 2.42
N ARG A 455 18.40 -13.58 2.37
CA ARG A 455 17.55 -13.38 1.18
C ARG A 455 18.29 -12.86 -0.05
N LYS A 456 19.44 -12.20 0.10
CA LYS A 456 20.20 -11.66 -1.04
C LYS A 456 20.88 -12.74 -1.88
N ILE A 457 21.20 -13.89 -1.28
CA ILE A 457 21.98 -14.97 -1.93
C ILE A 457 21.07 -15.89 -2.78
N LEU A 458 19.81 -16.07 -2.38
CA LEU A 458 18.88 -16.98 -3.06
C LEU A 458 18.23 -16.40 -4.33
N VAL A 459 18.14 -15.08 -4.47
CA VAL A 459 17.58 -14.45 -5.68
C VAL A 459 18.50 -14.68 -6.88
N ASP A 460 19.81 -14.62 -6.69
CA ASP A 460 20.77 -14.83 -7.78
C ASP A 460 20.89 -16.30 -8.19
N GLU A 461 20.77 -17.26 -7.25
CA GLU A 461 20.69 -18.68 -7.59
C GLU A 461 19.36 -19.03 -8.29
N LEU A 462 18.22 -18.48 -7.86
CA LEU A 462 16.91 -18.76 -8.48
C LEU A 462 16.69 -18.09 -9.84
N VAL A 463 17.34 -16.97 -10.15
CA VAL A 463 17.33 -16.39 -11.51
C VAL A 463 17.96 -17.33 -12.54
N SER A 464 18.88 -18.22 -12.13
CA SER A 464 19.36 -19.31 -12.99
C SER A 464 18.31 -20.42 -13.21
N TYR A 465 17.36 -20.59 -12.28
CA TYR A 465 16.30 -21.59 -12.30
C TYR A 465 14.96 -21.12 -12.91
N VAL A 466 14.87 -19.83 -13.30
CA VAL A 466 13.76 -19.26 -14.11
C VAL A 466 13.94 -19.56 -15.62
N GLN A 467 15.04 -20.22 -15.99
CA GLN A 467 15.18 -20.96 -17.26
C GLN A 467 14.25 -22.17 -17.29
#